data_AF-A0A350WXK9-F1
#
_entry.id   AF-A0A350WXK9-F1
#
_cell.length_a   1.000
_cell.length_b   1.000
_cell.length_c   1.000
_cell.angle_alpha   90.00
_cell.angle_beta   90.00
_cell.angle_gamma   90.00
#
_symmetry.space_group_name_H-M   'P 1'
#
loop_
_entity.id
_entity.type
_entity.pdbx_description
1 polymer ?
#
loop_
_entity_poly.entity_id
_entity_poly.type
_entity_poly.pdbx_seq_one_letter_code
_entity_poly.pdbx_strand_id
1 'polypeptide(L)'
;QARLIKRSSRDQVDVIFVQATTAESVPQAAEEISNIIRTRHRTPIGYDDFTVFTQQDFLSTFETITGVLTIFLGGIAGISLLVGGIGIMNIMLVSVTERTREIGLRKALGARKRDILLQFLTESSLLSLIGGIIGILFGWFIAFVVGRVAIATGNNFVPVVGTDAIILSTSFSAIIGLFFGIYPASRAANLEPVEALRYE
;
A
#
# COMPACT_ATOMS: atom_id res chain seq x y z
N GLN A 1 -40.59 -10.76 -4.67
CA GLN A 1 -41.08 -12.14 -4.88
C GLN A 1 -40.15 -13.08 -4.11
N ALA A 2 -40.67 -13.88 -3.17
CA ALA A 2 -39.83 -14.79 -2.36
C ALA A 2 -39.83 -16.19 -2.96
N ARG A 3 -38.64 -16.78 -3.18
CA ARG A 3 -38.46 -18.11 -3.79
C ARG A 3 -37.84 -19.05 -2.75
N LEU A 4 -38.56 -20.11 -2.40
CA LEU A 4 -38.17 -21.10 -1.39
C LEU A 4 -37.60 -22.35 -2.09
N ILE A 5 -36.42 -22.81 -1.68
CA ILE A 5 -35.83 -24.09 -2.15
C ILE A 5 -36.09 -25.13 -1.04
N LYS A 6 -36.78 -26.23 -1.37
CA LYS A 6 -37.24 -27.25 -0.39
C LYS A 6 -36.63 -28.63 -0.71
N ARG A 7 -35.87 -29.25 0.22
CA ARG A 7 -35.64 -30.71 0.21
C ARG A 7 -35.38 -31.34 1.60
N SER A 8 -36.17 -32.37 1.88
CA SER A 8 -35.99 -33.51 2.83
C SER A 8 -36.22 -33.39 4.35
N SER A 9 -36.65 -32.25 4.88
CA SER A 9 -37.43 -32.18 6.14
C SER A 9 -38.68 -31.34 5.86
N ARG A 10 -39.86 -31.82 6.23
CA ARG A 10 -41.12 -31.36 5.62
C ARG A 10 -41.43 -29.87 5.87
N ASP A 11 -40.84 -29.26 6.91
CA ASP A 11 -41.11 -27.89 7.37
C ASP A 11 -39.85 -27.10 7.82
N GLN A 12 -38.72 -27.21 7.12
CA GLN A 12 -37.57 -26.30 7.30
C GLN A 12 -37.32 -25.45 6.05
N VAL A 13 -37.00 -24.18 6.28
CA VAL A 13 -36.61 -23.21 5.25
C VAL A 13 -35.22 -22.69 5.62
N ASP A 14 -34.24 -22.93 4.74
CA ASP A 14 -32.86 -22.52 5.00
C ASP A 14 -32.60 -21.07 4.57
N VAL A 15 -33.22 -20.62 3.47
CA VAL A 15 -32.98 -19.30 2.88
C VAL A 15 -34.27 -18.72 2.30
N ILE A 16 -34.51 -17.44 2.56
CA ILE A 16 -35.58 -16.65 1.96
C ILE A 16 -34.95 -15.47 1.23
N PHE A 17 -35.11 -15.43 -0.10
CA PHE A 17 -34.72 -14.27 -0.88
C PHE A 17 -35.82 -13.21 -0.87
N VAL A 18 -35.47 -11.98 -0.48
CA VAL A 18 -36.37 -10.84 -0.45
C VAL A 18 -35.72 -9.68 -1.21
N GLN A 19 -36.54 -8.91 -1.92
CA GLN A 19 -36.09 -7.77 -2.71
C GLN A 19 -36.90 -6.54 -2.28
N ALA A 20 -36.20 -5.49 -1.85
CA ALA A 20 -36.79 -4.20 -1.57
C ALA A 20 -37.12 -3.43 -2.86
N THR A 21 -38.02 -2.46 -2.77
CA THR A 21 -38.42 -1.60 -3.91
C THR A 21 -37.32 -0.63 -4.32
N THR A 22 -36.51 -0.17 -3.37
CA THR A 22 -35.38 0.74 -3.58
C THR A 22 -34.17 0.31 -2.75
N ALA A 23 -32.97 0.74 -3.12
CA ALA A 23 -31.76 0.46 -2.35
C ALA A 23 -31.80 1.09 -0.94
N GLU A 24 -32.38 2.29 -0.83
CA GLU A 24 -32.48 3.06 0.42
C GLU A 24 -33.42 2.42 1.45
N SER A 25 -34.41 1.65 1.00
CA SER A 25 -35.37 0.97 1.88
C SER A 25 -34.88 -0.37 2.41
N VAL A 26 -33.72 -0.87 1.97
CA VAL A 26 -33.17 -2.16 2.41
C VAL A 26 -32.98 -2.25 3.93
N PRO A 27 -32.43 -1.25 4.64
CA PRO A 27 -32.27 -1.32 6.09
C PRO A 27 -33.62 -1.40 6.83
N GLN A 28 -34.59 -0.58 6.41
CA GLN A 28 -35.94 -0.57 6.99
C GLN A 28 -36.67 -1.90 6.72
N ALA A 29 -36.59 -2.40 5.49
CA ALA A 29 -37.16 -3.69 5.12
C ALA A 29 -36.52 -4.84 5.91
N ALA A 30 -35.20 -4.82 6.15
CA ALA A 30 -34.53 -5.84 6.95
C ALA A 30 -35.03 -5.86 8.40
N GLU A 31 -35.27 -4.69 8.99
CA GLU A 31 -35.84 -4.57 10.34
C GLU A 31 -37.30 -5.05 10.39
N GLU A 32 -38.13 -4.63 9.43
CA GLU A 32 -39.52 -5.08 9.33
C GLU A 32 -39.63 -6.59 9.15
N ILE A 33 -38.81 -7.17 8.26
CA ILE A 33 -38.74 -8.62 8.05
C ILE A 33 -38.32 -9.32 9.34
N SER A 34 -37.32 -8.80 10.04
CA SER A 34 -36.86 -9.36 11.32
C SER A 34 -37.98 -9.36 12.36
N ASN A 35 -38.73 -8.27 12.47
CA ASN A 35 -39.86 -8.18 13.39
C ASN A 35 -41.00 -9.13 13.02
N ILE A 36 -41.30 -9.30 11.73
CA ILE A 36 -42.32 -10.24 11.24
C ILE A 36 -41.91 -11.69 11.55
N ILE A 37 -40.66 -12.07 11.28
CA ILE A 37 -40.17 -13.43 11.52
C ILE A 37 -40.14 -13.70 13.03
N ARG A 38 -39.60 -12.79 13.85
CA ARG A 38 -39.56 -12.90 15.31
C ARG A 38 -40.96 -13.11 15.90
N THR A 39 -41.95 -12.34 15.42
CA THR A 39 -43.34 -12.48 15.86
C THR A 39 -43.94 -13.83 15.46
N ARG A 40 -43.62 -14.34 14.26
CA ARG A 40 -44.12 -15.64 13.77
C ARG A 40 -43.45 -16.82 14.46
N HIS A 41 -42.14 -16.77 14.69
CA HIS A 41 -41.36 -17.82 15.34
C HIS A 41 -41.53 -17.81 16.85
N ARG A 42 -42.08 -16.73 17.43
CA ARG A 42 -42.27 -16.54 18.88
C ARG A 42 -40.95 -16.67 19.65
N THR A 43 -39.85 -16.23 19.04
CA THR A 43 -38.53 -16.23 19.67
C THR A 43 -38.45 -15.12 20.73
N PRO A 44 -37.86 -15.38 21.90
CA PRO A 44 -37.60 -14.34 22.88
C PRO A 44 -36.58 -13.34 22.35
N ILE A 45 -36.69 -12.08 22.77
CA ILE A 45 -35.80 -10.99 22.34
C ILE A 45 -34.35 -11.38 22.63
N GLY A 46 -33.51 -11.38 21.59
CA GLY A 46 -32.08 -11.74 21.67
C GLY A 46 -31.75 -13.21 21.40
N TYR A 47 -32.76 -14.06 21.16
CA TYR A 47 -32.60 -15.48 20.79
C TYR A 47 -33.26 -15.75 19.43
N ASP A 48 -32.98 -14.89 18.46
CA ASP A 48 -33.48 -15.08 17.09
C ASP A 48 -32.84 -16.34 16.49
N ASP A 49 -33.67 -17.20 15.89
CA ASP A 49 -33.26 -18.43 15.19
C ASP A 49 -32.99 -18.18 13.69
N PHE A 50 -32.92 -16.91 13.29
CA PHE A 50 -32.73 -16.46 11.91
C PHE A 50 -31.72 -15.30 11.85
N THR A 51 -31.12 -15.11 10.68
CA THR A 51 -30.27 -13.96 10.39
C THR A 51 -30.72 -13.33 9.07
N VAL A 52 -30.82 -12.00 9.06
CA VAL A 52 -31.07 -11.25 7.83
C VAL A 52 -29.73 -10.73 7.31
N PHE A 53 -29.34 -11.20 6.11
CA PHE A 53 -28.16 -10.69 5.41
C PHE A 53 -28.60 -9.73 4.31
N THR A 54 -28.08 -8.50 4.36
CA THR A 54 -28.25 -7.52 3.30
C THR A 54 -27.06 -7.55 2.34
N GLN A 55 -27.24 -6.97 1.16
CA GLN A 55 -26.11 -6.78 0.24
C GLN A 55 -25.05 -5.81 0.80
N GLN A 56 -25.46 -4.88 1.67
CA GLN A 56 -24.56 -3.96 2.35
C GLN A 56 -23.66 -4.65 3.39
N ASP A 57 -24.17 -5.68 4.07
CA ASP A 57 -23.37 -6.47 5.02
C ASP A 57 -22.24 -7.22 4.30
N PHE A 58 -22.52 -7.71 3.09
CA PHE A 58 -21.50 -8.32 2.25
C PHE A 58 -20.44 -7.30 1.82
N LEU A 59 -20.86 -6.14 1.30
CA LEU A 59 -19.93 -5.08 0.88
C LEU A 59 -19.05 -4.59 2.03
N SER A 60 -19.64 -4.29 3.19
CA SER A 60 -18.89 -3.82 4.38
C SER A 60 -17.89 -4.86 4.90
N THR A 61 -18.23 -6.15 4.85
CA THR A 61 -17.31 -7.25 5.18
C THR A 61 -16.12 -7.26 4.21
N PHE A 62 -16.38 -7.13 2.91
CA PHE A 62 -15.31 -7.05 1.90
C PHE A 62 -14.44 -5.79 2.08
N GLU A 63 -15.04 -4.63 2.33
CA GLU A 63 -14.31 -3.39 2.63
C GLU A 63 -13.42 -3.54 3.86
N THR A 64 -13.90 -4.22 4.91
CA THR A 64 -13.12 -4.49 6.11
C THR A 64 -11.93 -5.41 5.79
N ILE A 65 -12.16 -6.53 5.09
CA ILE A 65 -11.10 -7.48 4.73
C ILE A 65 -10.06 -6.81 3.84
N THR A 66 -10.49 -6.11 2.79
CA THR A 66 -9.61 -5.38 1.87
C THR A 66 -8.84 -4.28 2.59
N GLY A 67 -9.47 -3.54 3.50
CA GLY A 67 -8.82 -2.54 4.33
C GLY A 67 -7.70 -3.12 5.21
N VAL A 68 -7.97 -4.25 5.88
CA VAL A 68 -6.95 -4.95 6.67
C VAL A 68 -5.79 -5.42 5.79
N LEU A 69 -6.08 -5.99 4.63
CA LEU A 69 -5.05 -6.41 3.68
C LEU A 69 -4.23 -5.22 3.16
N THR A 70 -4.86 -4.09 2.86
CA THR A 70 -4.17 -2.87 2.42
C THR A 70 -3.21 -2.37 3.49
N ILE A 71 -3.62 -2.32 4.77
CA ILE A 71 -2.75 -1.90 5.87
C ILE A 71 -1.60 -2.89 6.04
N PHE A 72 -1.88 -4.19 5.99
CA PHE A 72 -0.87 -5.23 6.14
C PHE A 72 0.18 -5.20 5.03
N LEU A 73 -0.25 -5.13 3.76
CA LEU A 73 0.65 -4.97 2.61
C LEU A 73 1.41 -3.66 2.66
N GLY A 74 0.76 -2.57 3.08
CA GLY A 74 1.39 -1.27 3.30
C GLY A 74 2.49 -1.34 4.36
N GLY A 75 2.28 -2.08 5.43
CA GLY A 75 3.29 -2.35 6.46
C GLY A 75 4.51 -3.10 5.91
N ILE A 76 4.29 -4.17 5.15
CA ILE A 76 5.37 -4.92 4.49
C ILE A 76 6.14 -4.01 3.53
N ALA A 77 5.43 -3.24 2.70
CA ALA A 77 6.04 -2.28 1.78
C ALA A 77 6.87 -1.22 2.52
N GLY A 78 6.37 -0.71 3.66
CA GLY A 78 7.10 0.22 4.52
C GLY A 78 8.41 -0.37 5.07
N ILE A 79 8.38 -1.62 5.54
CA ILE A 79 9.60 -2.33 5.98
C ILE A 79 10.58 -2.52 4.82
N SER A 80 10.10 -2.92 3.64
CA SER A 80 10.93 -3.07 2.44
C SER A 80 11.58 -1.74 2.04
N LEU A 81 10.85 -0.62 2.12
CA LEU A 81 11.39 0.71 1.87
C LEU A 81 12.47 1.11 2.88
N LEU A 82 12.28 0.78 4.17
CA LEU A 82 13.27 1.04 5.21
C LEU A 82 14.57 0.27 4.93
N VAL A 83 14.46 -1.03 4.64
CA VAL A 83 15.62 -1.88 4.29
C VAL A 83 16.30 -1.38 3.01
N GLY A 84 15.52 -0.99 2.01
CA GLY A 84 16.05 -0.37 0.78
C GLY A 84 16.79 0.94 1.05
N GLY A 85 16.24 1.79 1.92
CA GLY A 85 16.86 3.04 2.36
C GLY A 85 18.19 2.82 3.09
N ILE A 86 18.26 1.81 3.97
CA ILE A 86 19.53 1.40 4.60
C ILE A 86 20.54 0.96 3.53
N GLY A 87 20.08 0.24 2.50
CA GLY A 87 20.90 -0.12 1.35
C GLY A 87 21.50 1.10 0.63
N ILE A 88 20.68 2.11 0.34
CA ILE A 88 21.13 3.39 -0.25
C ILE A 88 22.18 4.03 0.65
N MET A 89 21.91 4.14 1.96
CA MET A 89 22.84 4.72 2.92
C MET A 89 24.20 4.00 2.92
N ASN A 90 24.20 2.66 2.91
CA ASN A 90 25.43 1.87 2.90
C ASN A 90 26.24 2.06 1.62
N ILE A 91 25.60 1.99 0.46
CA ILE A 91 26.27 2.22 -0.83
C ILE A 91 26.88 3.62 -0.86
N MET A 92 26.14 4.62 -0.38
CA MET A 92 26.63 6.00 -0.30
C MET A 92 27.80 6.15 0.67
N LEU A 93 27.79 5.48 1.83
CA LEU A 93 28.92 5.49 2.76
C LEU A 93 30.18 4.90 2.14
N VAL A 94 30.06 3.77 1.44
CA VAL A 94 31.19 3.14 0.74
C VAL A 94 31.71 4.06 -0.38
N SER A 95 30.83 4.65 -1.18
CA SER A 95 31.17 5.61 -2.24
C SER A 95 31.93 6.83 -1.69
N VAL A 96 31.54 7.35 -0.51
CA VAL A 96 32.26 8.45 0.14
C VAL A 96 33.66 8.03 0.57
N THR A 97 33.82 6.81 1.11
CA THR A 97 35.14 6.30 1.50
C THR A 97 36.05 6.08 0.29
N GLU A 98 35.53 5.53 -0.81
CA GLU A 98 36.31 5.33 -2.05
C GLU A 98 36.72 6.67 -2.68
N ARG A 99 35.83 7.67 -2.66
CA ARG A 99 36.06 9.00 -3.25
C ARG A 99 36.65 10.01 -2.26
N THR A 100 37.16 9.58 -1.10
CA THR A 100 37.63 10.49 -0.04
C THR A 100 38.71 11.47 -0.53
N ARG A 101 39.69 10.99 -1.30
CA ARG A 101 40.78 11.82 -1.84
C ARG A 101 40.27 12.88 -2.83
N GLU A 102 39.31 12.52 -3.68
CA GLU A 102 38.70 13.46 -4.62
C GLU A 102 37.92 14.57 -3.91
N ILE A 103 37.17 14.21 -2.86
CA ILE A 103 36.44 15.18 -2.02
C ILE A 103 37.42 16.12 -1.33
N GLY A 104 38.53 15.58 -0.78
CA GLY A 104 39.62 16.35 -0.18
C GLY A 104 40.22 17.36 -1.14
N LEU A 105 40.52 16.94 -2.37
CA LEU A 105 41.04 17.81 -3.43
C LEU A 105 40.05 18.94 -3.78
N ARG A 106 38.77 18.64 -3.95
CA ARG A 106 37.73 19.66 -4.22
C ARG A 106 37.65 20.69 -3.10
N LYS A 107 37.71 20.25 -1.85
CA LYS A 107 37.69 21.16 -0.69
C LYS A 107 38.97 21.99 -0.58
N ALA A 108 40.14 21.43 -0.90
CA ALA A 108 41.41 22.19 -0.95
C ALA A 108 41.39 23.27 -2.03
N LEU A 109 40.68 23.03 -3.14
CA LEU A 109 40.44 24.02 -4.21
C LEU A 109 39.32 25.03 -3.90
N GLY A 110 38.72 24.97 -2.70
CA GLY A 110 37.75 25.96 -2.23
C GLY A 110 36.28 25.54 -2.26
N ALA A 111 35.95 24.28 -2.55
CA ALA A 111 34.57 23.80 -2.46
C ALA A 111 34.02 23.92 -1.03
N ARG A 112 32.83 24.49 -0.87
CA ARG A 112 32.19 24.66 0.43
C ARG A 112 31.56 23.34 0.89
N LYS A 113 31.39 23.17 2.20
CA LYS A 113 30.67 22.01 2.77
C LYS A 113 29.30 21.80 2.13
N ARG A 114 28.59 22.90 1.83
CA ARG A 114 27.26 22.87 1.20
C ARG A 114 27.29 22.31 -0.23
N ASP A 115 28.37 22.54 -0.98
CA ASP A 115 28.47 22.07 -2.37
C ASP A 115 28.60 20.55 -2.39
N ILE A 116 29.46 20.01 -1.51
CA ILE A 116 29.62 18.57 -1.32
C ILE A 116 28.34 17.93 -0.79
N LEU A 117 27.68 18.56 0.19
CA LEU A 117 26.42 18.08 0.74
C LEU A 117 25.34 17.97 -0.35
N LEU A 118 25.14 19.03 -1.14
CA LEU A 118 24.15 19.04 -2.21
C LEU A 118 24.47 17.99 -3.29
N GLN A 119 25.75 17.81 -3.65
CA GLN A 119 26.15 16.78 -4.60
C GLN A 119 25.70 15.38 -4.15
N PHE A 120 26.06 14.96 -2.94
CA PHE A 120 25.70 13.63 -2.44
C PHE A 120 24.20 13.47 -2.16
N LEU A 121 23.52 14.54 -1.74
CA LEU A 121 22.05 14.54 -1.61
C LEU A 121 21.36 14.37 -2.96
N THR A 122 21.86 15.03 -4.01
CA THR A 122 21.32 14.87 -5.36
C THR A 122 21.61 13.48 -5.92
N GLU A 123 22.78 12.88 -5.65
CA GLU A 123 23.13 11.53 -6.09
C GLU A 123 22.20 10.49 -5.42
N SER A 124 21.99 10.58 -4.11
CA SER A 124 21.07 9.70 -3.38
C SER A 124 19.61 9.89 -3.78
N SER A 125 19.15 11.13 -3.97
CA SER A 125 17.79 11.42 -4.43
C SER A 125 17.55 10.95 -5.87
N LEU A 126 18.56 11.05 -6.74
CA LEU A 126 18.46 10.56 -8.10
C LEU A 126 18.39 9.03 -8.15
N LEU A 127 19.21 8.35 -7.34
CA LEU A 127 19.15 6.89 -7.20
C LEU A 127 17.77 6.42 -6.72
N SER A 128 17.18 7.10 -5.73
CA SER A 128 15.84 6.76 -5.26
C SER A 128 14.76 7.07 -6.30
N LEU A 129 14.84 8.21 -7.00
CA LEU A 129 13.89 8.55 -8.06
C LEU A 129 13.93 7.52 -9.21
N ILE A 130 15.12 7.10 -9.64
CA ILE A 130 15.27 6.06 -10.66
C ILE A 130 14.66 4.74 -10.16
N GLY A 131 14.96 4.34 -8.92
CA GLY A 131 14.35 3.16 -8.30
C GLY A 131 12.82 3.25 -8.22
N GLY A 132 12.30 4.44 -7.91
CA GLY A 132 10.86 4.72 -7.85
C GLY A 132 10.19 4.61 -9.22
N ILE A 133 10.79 5.18 -10.27
CA ILE A 133 10.29 5.06 -11.65
C ILE A 133 10.27 3.59 -12.08
N ILE A 134 11.37 2.86 -11.84
CA ILE A 134 11.45 1.43 -12.16
C ILE A 134 10.37 0.66 -11.38
N GLY A 135 10.18 0.96 -10.10
CA GLY A 135 9.14 0.37 -9.26
C GLY A 135 7.73 0.62 -9.79
N ILE A 136 7.42 1.85 -10.22
CA ILE A 136 6.12 2.21 -10.80
C ILE A 136 5.89 1.45 -12.10
N LEU A 137 6.88 1.42 -13.01
CA LEU A 137 6.78 0.69 -14.26
C LEU A 137 6.59 -0.82 -14.02
N PHE A 138 7.32 -1.37 -13.05
CA PHE A 138 7.20 -2.77 -12.69
C PHE A 138 5.84 -3.10 -12.06
N GLY A 139 5.34 -2.24 -11.18
CA GLY A 139 4.00 -2.36 -10.61
C GLY A 139 2.91 -2.29 -11.67
N TRP A 140 3.03 -1.37 -12.63
CA TRP A 140 2.12 -1.26 -13.77
C TRP A 140 2.18 -2.50 -14.66
N PHE A 141 3.36 -3.04 -14.91
CA PHE A 141 3.54 -4.29 -15.66
C PHE A 141 2.89 -5.48 -14.96
N ILE A 142 3.05 -5.62 -13.64
CA ILE A 142 2.37 -6.66 -12.86
C ILE A 142 0.85 -6.48 -12.94
N ALA A 143 0.35 -5.27 -12.75
CA ALA A 143 -1.08 -4.96 -12.84
C ALA A 143 -1.65 -5.34 -14.22
N PHE A 144 -0.93 -5.04 -15.30
CA PHE A 144 -1.30 -5.43 -16.65
C PHE A 144 -1.35 -6.95 -16.83
N VAL A 145 -0.33 -7.68 -16.37
CA VAL A 145 -0.30 -9.15 -16.46
C VAL A 145 -1.44 -9.79 -15.67
N VAL A 146 -1.68 -9.32 -14.45
CA VAL A 146 -2.79 -9.79 -13.60
C VAL A 146 -4.13 -9.56 -14.28
N GLY A 147 -4.35 -8.37 -14.87
CA GLY A 147 -5.58 -8.09 -15.63
C GLY A 147 -5.77 -9.04 -16.82
N ARG A 148 -4.70 -9.37 -17.55
CA ARG A 148 -4.77 -10.31 -18.68
C ARG A 148 -5.11 -11.73 -18.24
N VAL A 149 -4.56 -12.18 -17.11
CA VAL A 149 -4.87 -13.50 -16.53
C VAL A 149 -6.31 -13.55 -16.00
N ALA A 150 -6.80 -12.48 -15.39
CA ALA A 150 -8.19 -12.39 -14.92
C ALA A 150 -9.19 -12.56 -16.07
N ILE A 151 -8.99 -11.83 -17.18
CA ILE A 151 -9.82 -11.95 -18.38
C ILE A 151 -9.79 -13.38 -18.92
N ALA A 152 -8.62 -14.03 -18.96
CA ALA A 152 -8.47 -15.40 -19.43
C ALA A 152 -9.19 -16.44 -18.55
N THR A 153 -9.40 -16.14 -17.26
CA THR A 153 -10.11 -17.01 -16.30
C THR A 153 -11.61 -16.70 -16.21
N GLY A 154 -12.13 -15.82 -17.06
CA GLY A 154 -13.55 -15.44 -17.09
C GLY A 154 -13.94 -14.40 -16.02
N ASN A 155 -12.97 -13.84 -15.31
CA ASN A 155 -13.19 -12.80 -14.31
C ASN A 155 -12.94 -11.42 -14.93
N ASN A 156 -13.93 -10.52 -14.88
CA ASN A 156 -13.78 -9.16 -15.39
C ASN A 156 -13.12 -8.22 -14.36
N PHE A 157 -11.96 -8.63 -13.84
CA PHE A 157 -11.18 -7.85 -12.88
C PHE A 157 -10.13 -7.03 -13.63
N VAL A 158 -10.22 -5.70 -13.54
CA VAL A 158 -9.28 -4.76 -14.17
C VAL A 158 -8.56 -3.99 -13.06
N PRO A 159 -7.28 -4.32 -12.78
CA PRO A 159 -6.47 -3.55 -11.86
C PRO A 159 -6.35 -2.10 -12.35
N VAL A 160 -6.72 -1.14 -11.51
CA VAL A 160 -6.59 0.29 -11.83
C VAL A 160 -5.38 0.84 -11.08
N VAL A 161 -4.41 1.36 -11.81
CA VAL A 161 -3.30 2.13 -11.23
C VAL A 161 -3.73 3.60 -11.22
N GLY A 162 -4.15 4.08 -10.05
CA GLY A 162 -4.58 5.45 -9.86
C GLY A 162 -3.42 6.45 -9.90
N THR A 163 -3.71 7.69 -10.29
CA THR A 163 -2.75 8.79 -10.31
C THR A 163 -2.29 9.17 -8.90
N ASP A 164 -3.16 8.99 -7.91
CA ASP A 164 -2.87 9.12 -6.49
C ASP A 164 -1.75 8.17 -6.03
N ALA A 165 -1.78 6.91 -6.45
CA ALA A 165 -0.75 5.93 -6.13
C ALA A 165 0.61 6.28 -6.76
N ILE A 166 0.61 6.81 -7.99
CA ILE A 166 1.83 7.25 -8.69
C ILE A 166 2.45 8.46 -7.98
N ILE A 167 1.63 9.46 -7.61
CA ILE A 167 2.10 10.64 -6.88
C ILE A 167 2.65 10.22 -5.52
N LEU A 168 1.89 9.40 -4.78
CA LEU A 168 2.28 8.93 -3.45
C LEU A 168 3.62 8.18 -3.51
N SER A 169 3.77 7.22 -4.43
CA SER A 169 5.01 6.44 -4.57
C SER A 169 6.21 7.29 -4.99
N THR A 170 6.02 8.24 -5.90
CA THR A 170 7.09 9.15 -6.36
C THR A 170 7.54 10.06 -5.23
N SER A 171 6.61 10.69 -4.51
CA SER A 171 6.91 11.53 -3.35
C SER A 171 7.60 10.74 -2.25
N PHE A 172 7.13 9.53 -1.95
CA PHE A 172 7.74 8.68 -0.93
C PHE A 172 9.17 8.27 -1.31
N SER A 173 9.42 7.91 -2.57
CA SER A 173 10.76 7.56 -3.03
C SER A 173 11.75 8.73 -2.91
N ALA A 174 11.30 9.95 -3.26
CA ALA A 174 12.11 11.15 -3.08
C ALA A 174 12.43 11.41 -1.60
N ILE A 175 11.44 11.29 -0.70
CA ILE A 175 11.61 11.47 0.75
C ILE A 175 12.62 10.45 1.30
N ILE A 176 12.50 9.17 0.93
CA ILE A 176 13.40 8.10 1.41
C ILE A 176 14.83 8.34 0.93
N GLY A 177 15.03 8.67 -0.35
CA GLY A 177 16.37 8.96 -0.87
C GLY A 177 17.03 10.14 -0.17
N LEU A 178 16.27 11.21 0.07
CA LEU A 178 16.77 12.37 0.80
C LEU A 178 17.08 12.01 2.26
N PHE A 179 16.17 11.35 2.96
CA PHE A 179 16.32 10.99 4.37
C PHE A 179 17.56 10.12 4.62
N PHE A 180 17.71 9.02 3.87
CA PHE A 180 18.85 8.10 4.01
C PHE A 180 20.15 8.66 3.39
N GLY A 181 20.06 9.67 2.52
CA GLY A 181 21.20 10.37 1.94
C GLY A 181 21.84 11.43 2.85
N ILE A 182 21.09 11.99 3.81
CA ILE A 182 21.57 13.08 4.69
C ILE A 182 22.82 12.68 5.47
N TYR A 183 22.81 11.50 6.11
CA TYR A 183 23.94 11.04 6.92
C TYR A 183 25.24 10.90 6.13
N PRO A 184 25.30 10.11 5.03
CA PRO A 184 26.52 9.99 4.23
C PRO A 184 26.94 11.30 3.59
N ALA A 185 26.00 12.12 3.11
CA ALA A 185 26.31 13.42 2.53
C ALA A 185 26.93 14.38 3.56
N SER A 186 26.42 14.39 4.80
CA SER A 186 27.00 15.17 5.90
C SER A 186 28.40 14.68 6.27
N ARG A 187 28.61 13.36 6.30
CA ARG A 187 29.93 12.78 6.54
C ARG A 187 30.93 13.21 5.47
N ALA A 188 30.57 13.15 4.19
CA ALA A 188 31.40 13.61 3.08
C ALA A 188 31.73 15.11 3.16
N ALA A 189 30.72 15.94 3.45
CA ALA A 189 30.88 17.38 3.56
C ALA A 189 31.81 17.80 4.71
N ASN A 190 31.91 17.00 5.77
CA ASN A 190 32.73 17.28 6.94
C ASN A 190 34.18 16.77 6.86
N LEU A 191 34.56 15.98 5.85
CA LEU A 191 35.95 15.49 5.67
C LEU A 191 36.96 16.63 5.62
N GLU A 192 38.01 16.60 6.44
CA GLU A 192 39.05 17.62 6.40
C GLU A 192 40.00 17.40 5.21
N PRO A 193 40.36 18.46 4.45
CA PRO A 193 41.25 18.30 3.28
C PRO A 193 42.60 17.68 3.65
N VAL A 194 43.13 18.04 4.82
CA VAL A 194 44.41 17.54 5.32
C VAL A 194 44.33 16.04 5.59
N GLU A 195 43.29 15.56 6.27
CA GLU A 195 43.09 14.14 6.54
C GLU A 195 42.85 13.35 5.25
N ALA A 196 42.03 13.88 4.33
CA ALA A 196 41.71 13.23 3.06
C ALA A 196 42.91 13.07 2.11
N LEU A 197 43.95 13.90 2.26
CA LEU A 197 45.20 13.84 1.49
C LEU A 197 46.33 13.12 2.22
N ARG A 198 46.21 12.88 3.54
CA ARG A 198 47.20 12.17 4.36
C ARG A 198 47.11 10.65 4.24
N TYR A 199 46.03 10.12 3.69
CA TYR A 199 45.88 8.69 3.42
C TYR A 199 46.81 8.25 2.28
N GLU A 200 48.03 7.87 2.65
CA GLU A 200 48.73 6.68 2.15
C GLU A 200 48.87 5.68 3.31
#